data_AF-A0A6P9F1B5-F1
#
_entry.id   AF-A0A6P9F1B5-F1
#
_cell.length_a   1.000
_cell.length_b   1.000
_cell.length_c   1.000
_cell.angle_alpha   90.00
_cell.angle_beta   90.00
_cell.angle_gamma   90.00
#
_symmetry.space_group_name_H-M   'P 1'
#
loop_
_entity.id
_entity.type
_entity.pdbx_description
1 polymer ?
#
loop_
_entity_poly.entity_id
_entity_poly.type
_entity_poly.pdbx_seq_one_letter_code
_entity_poly.pdbx_strand_id
1 'polypeptide(L)' 'MDHSEDGQILPGISVISMCLVIPGIAMAHIHRFSNGGKEKVAYYSYQWSLMQRVRRFSGVNHYYVSKGSPVGEY' A
#
# COMPACT_ATOMS: atom_id res chain seq x y z
N MET A 1 8.63 -44.63 -21.91
CA MET A 1 8.59 -43.23 -22.39
C MET A 1 7.11 -43.02 -22.62
N ASP A 2 6.35 -42.38 -21.74
CA ASP A 2 6.45 -40.96 -21.38
C ASP A 2 5.89 -40.69 -19.97
N HIS A 3 6.72 -40.17 -19.06
CA HIS A 3 6.30 -39.63 -17.76
C HIS A 3 7.37 -38.65 -17.25
N SER A 4 7.68 -37.64 -18.05
CA SER A 4 8.75 -36.70 -17.75
C SER A 4 8.52 -35.32 -18.37
N GLU A 5 7.28 -34.84 -18.46
CA GLU A 5 6.98 -33.50 -19.00
C GLU A 5 6.27 -32.59 -17.99
N ASP A 6 5.53 -33.19 -17.06
CA ASP A 6 4.80 -32.55 -15.95
C ASP A 6 5.70 -32.06 -14.80
N GLY A 7 6.89 -32.66 -14.61
CA GLY A 7 7.84 -32.28 -13.55
C GLY A 7 8.59 -30.96 -13.79
N GLN A 8 8.75 -30.52 -15.04
CA GLN A 8 9.49 -29.29 -15.39
C GLN A 8 8.59 -28.05 -15.51
N ILE A 9 7.28 -28.26 -15.71
CA ILE A 9 6.29 -27.16 -15.84
C ILE A 9 5.98 -26.56 -14.47
N LEU A 10 5.92 -27.39 -13.42
CA LEU A 10 5.65 -26.98 -12.04
C LEU A 10 6.64 -25.93 -11.49
N PRO A 11 7.98 -26.08 -11.64
CA PRO A 11 8.93 -25.07 -11.17
C PRO A 11 8.83 -23.75 -11.96
N GLY A 12 8.57 -23.80 -13.27
CA GLY A 12 8.37 -22.60 -14.09
C GLY A 12 7.16 -21.78 -13.63
N ILE A 13 6.02 -22.44 -13.40
CA ILE A 13 4.79 -21.81 -12.89
C ILE A 13 5.02 -21.27 -11.48
N SER A 14 5.75 -21.98 -10.62
CA SER A 14 6.08 -21.54 -9.26
C SER A 14 6.87 -20.23 -9.26
N VAL A 15 7.90 -20.11 -10.10
CA VAL A 15 8.71 -18.89 -10.22
C VAL A 15 7.87 -17.72 -10.74
N ILE A 16 7.06 -17.94 -11.78
CA ILE A 16 6.17 -16.90 -12.31
C ILE A 16 5.18 -16.43 -11.24
N SER A 17 4.56 -17.35 -10.52
CA SER A 17 3.62 -17.03 -9.43
C SER A 17 4.29 -16.19 -8.34
N MET A 18 5.48 -16.61 -7.89
CA MET A 18 6.24 -15.88 -6.87
C MET A 18 6.64 -14.48 -7.35
N CYS A 19 7.11 -14.34 -8.60
CA CYS A 19 7.47 -13.05 -9.20
C CYS A 19 6.26 -12.11 -9.36
N LEU A 20 5.04 -12.63 -9.51
CA LEU A 20 3.82 -11.81 -9.59
C LEU A 20 3.31 -11.42 -8.19
N VAL A 21 3.48 -12.29 -7.20
CA VAL A 21 2.99 -12.05 -5.83
C VAL A 21 3.90 -11.08 -5.07
N ILE A 22 5.23 -11.19 -5.22
CA ILE A 22 6.20 -10.36 -4.48
C ILE A 22 5.95 -8.86 -4.66
N PRO A 23 5.77 -8.32 -5.88
CA PRO A 23 5.51 -6.89 -6.08
C PRO A 23 4.23 -6.41 -5.39
N GLY A 24 3.16 -7.22 -5.41
CA GLY A 24 1.89 -6.87 -4.76
C GLY A 24 2.03 -6.76 -3.24
N ILE A 25 2.67 -7.75 -2.62
CA ILE A 25 2.95 -7.75 -1.17
C ILE A 25 3.86 -6.58 -0.80
N ALA A 26 4.97 -6.39 -1.54
CA ALA A 26 5.91 -5.31 -1.29
C ALA A 26 5.23 -3.93 -1.38
N MET A 27 4.41 -3.70 -2.41
CA MET A 27 3.67 -2.44 -2.56
C MET A 27 2.67 -2.23 -1.42
N ALA A 28 1.94 -3.25 -0.97
CA ALA A 28 1.03 -3.14 0.15
C ALA A 28 1.76 -2.72 1.45
N HIS A 29 2.93 -3.31 1.72
CA HIS A 29 3.76 -2.94 2.87
C HIS A 29 4.30 -1.50 2.76
N ILE A 30 4.87 -1.11 1.62
CA ILE A 30 5.42 0.23 1.39
C ILE A 30 4.32 1.30 1.49
N HIS A 31 3.16 1.02 0.91
CA HIS A 31 2.00 1.90 0.93
C HIS A 31 1.50 2.14 2.35
N ARG A 32 1.34 1.06 3.13
CA ARG A 32 0.95 1.12 4.55
C ARG A 32 1.99 1.87 5.38
N PHE A 33 3.28 1.60 5.19
CA PHE A 33 4.37 2.28 5.91
C PHE A 33 4.40 3.78 5.61
N SER A 34 4.34 4.15 4.33
CA SER A 34 4.44 5.54 3.86
C SER A 34 3.18 6.38 4.15
N ASN A 35 2.11 5.77 4.65
CA ASN A 35 0.86 6.42 4.99
C ASN A 35 0.45 6.25 6.47
N GLY A 36 1.40 5.93 7.35
CA GLY A 36 1.10 5.76 8.77
C GLY A 36 0.05 4.68 9.07
N GLY A 37 0.00 3.62 8.26
CA GLY A 37 -0.94 2.52 8.43
C GLY A 37 -2.27 2.66 7.67
N LYS A 38 -2.52 3.78 6.99
CA LYS A 38 -3.80 4.09 6.34
C LYS A 38 -3.74 3.84 4.83
N GLU A 39 -4.87 3.71 4.14
CA GLU A 39 -4.88 3.63 2.67
C GLU A 39 -4.81 5.03 2.02
N LYS A 40 -3.99 5.23 0.97
CA LYS A 40 -3.97 6.46 0.16
C LYS A 40 -4.87 6.26 -1.06
N VAL A 41 -6.05 6.87 -1.05
CA VAL A 41 -6.93 6.88 -2.23
C VAL A 41 -7.30 8.33 -2.55
N ALA A 42 -6.76 8.85 -3.66
CA ALA A 42 -7.10 10.17 -4.20
C ALA A 42 -7.57 10.04 -5.65
N TYR A 43 -8.70 9.36 -5.84
CA TYR A 43 -9.23 9.10 -7.19
C TYR A 43 -9.78 10.36 -7.87
N TYR A 44 -10.29 11.32 -7.08
CA TYR A 44 -10.88 12.56 -7.58
C TYR A 44 -10.10 13.79 -7.11
N SER A 45 -10.15 14.88 -7.88
CA SER A 45 -9.50 16.17 -7.54
C SER A 45 -9.93 16.72 -6.18
N TYR A 46 -11.17 16.41 -5.75
CA TYR A 46 -11.66 16.75 -4.42
C TYR A 46 -10.89 16.03 -3.31
N GLN A 47 -10.64 14.71 -3.45
CA GLN A 47 -9.87 13.91 -2.49
C GLN A 47 -8.41 14.42 -2.39
N TRP A 48 -7.80 14.78 -3.52
CA TRP A 48 -6.47 15.40 -3.54
C TRP A 48 -6.44 16.74 -2.79
N SER A 49 -7.44 17.58 -3.01
CA SER A 49 -7.57 18.88 -2.36
C SER A 49 -7.71 18.73 -0.84
N LEU A 50 -8.45 17.73 -0.37
CA LEU A 50 -8.55 17.38 1.05
C LEU A 50 -7.21 16.88 1.62
N MET A 51 -6.49 16.01 0.90
CA MET A 51 -5.17 15.54 1.35
C MET A 51 -4.15 16.67 1.46
N GLN A 52 -4.15 17.62 0.52
CA GLN A 52 -3.30 18.81 0.58
C GLN A 52 -3.68 19.72 1.75
N ARG A 53 -4.96 19.85 2.06
CA ARG A 53 -5.44 20.59 3.24
C ARG A 53 -4.97 19.96 4.54
N VAL A 54 -5.12 18.64 4.69
CA VAL A 54 -4.65 17.89 5.86
C VAL A 54 -3.12 18.00 6.00
N ARG A 55 -2.39 17.93 4.88
CA ARG A 55 -0.93 18.14 4.87
C ARG A 55 -0.52 19.49 5.45
N ARG A 56 -1.17 20.57 5.02
CA ARG A 56 -0.91 21.94 5.51
C ARG A 56 -1.28 22.10 6.98
N PHE A 57 -2.37 21.48 7.41
CA PHE A 57 -2.86 21.55 8.79
C PHE A 57 -2.08 20.69 9.77
N SER A 58 -1.45 19.62 9.29
CA SER A 58 -0.66 18.67 10.08
C SER A 58 0.60 19.30 10.71
N GLY A 59 1.13 20.38 10.12
CA GLY A 59 2.32 21.08 10.60
C GLY A 59 3.65 20.35 10.33
N VAL A 60 3.61 19.06 10.00
CA VAL A 60 4.79 18.22 9.69
C VAL A 60 4.87 17.80 8.21
N ASN A 61 4.14 18.50 7.32
CA ASN A 61 4.06 18.21 5.88
C ASN A 61 3.64 16.76 5.53
N HIS A 62 3.09 16.01 6.48
CA HIS A 62 2.60 14.64 6.29
C HIS A 62 1.08 14.62 6.40
N TYR A 63 0.41 14.10 5.37
CA TYR A 63 -1.05 14.06 5.27
C TYR A 63 -1.71 12.89 6.02
N TYR A 64 -0.94 11.88 6.41
CA TYR A 64 -1.46 10.73 7.16
C TYR A 64 -1.50 10.95 8.67
N VAL A 65 -0.89 12.03 9.17
CA VAL A 65 -0.94 12.40 10.58
C VAL A 65 -2.31 13.03 10.84
N SER A 66 -3.25 12.22 11.32
CA SER A 66 -4.54 12.70 11.77
C SER A 66 -4.36 13.43 13.10
N LYS A 67 -4.60 14.74 13.15
CA LYS A 67 -4.75 15.49 14.40
C LYS A 67 -6.14 15.19 14.95
N GLY A 68 -6.26 14.13 15.75
CA GLY A 68 -7.43 13.96 16.61
C GLY A 68 -7.34 15.01 17.71
N SER A 69 -8.36 15.85 17.85
CA SER A 69 -8.45 16.76 18.99
C SER A 69 -8.41 15.91 20.27
N PRO A 70 -7.57 16.22 21.28
CA PRO A 70 -7.84 15.75 22.62
C PRO A 70 -9.09 16.49 23.08
N VAL A 71 -10.26 15.94 22.77
CA VAL A 71 -11.49 16.34 23.45
C VAL A 71 -11.38 15.74 24.85
N GLY A 72 -11.02 16.60 25.80
CA GLY A 72 -11.18 16.37 27.23
C GLY A 72 -9.90 16.07 27.97
N GLU A 73 -9.06 17.08 28.18
CA GLU A 73 -8.37 17.26 29.46
C GLU A 73 -8.42 18.76 29.80
N TYR A 74 -9.42 19.13 30.61
CA TYR A 74 -9.42 20.34 31.45
C TYR A 74 -9.22 19.88 32.88
#